data_AF-A0AAE2MPX0-F1
#
_entry.id   AF-A0AAE2MPX0-F1
#
_cell.length_a   1.000
_cell.length_b   1.000
_cell.length_c   1.000
_cell.angle_alpha   90.00
_cell.angle_beta   90.00
_cell.angle_gamma   90.00
#
_symmetry.space_group_name_H-M   'P 1'
#
loop_
_entity.id
_entity.type
_entity.pdbx_description
1 polymer ?
#
loop_
_entity_poly.entity_id
_entity_poly.type
_entity_poly.pdbx_seq_one_letter_code
_entity_poly.pdbx_strand_id
1 'polypeptide(L)'
;MLSLFTLEQGRASEFGFYNFALKAYERNKRDGGGEMNDSGEHGEKKKSRRPSQERTAQRDPERTRAAILEAATREFAENGMGGARVDAIAERAGTNKRMLYHYFGDKEQLYLRVLEEAYVGIRTAERALHIGDRSPEEGIGELALFTWRYFLQHPEFLSLLGTENLHRARWLRQSVRLKELHSHLIGELTDVLEQGKKQGVFIETADPLHVYLTIASLGYFYLSNQYTLSTIFGRDLIEPTHLNAWEKHIVHVTLTSIKR
;
A
#
# COMPACT_ATOMS: atom_id res chain seq x y z
N MET A 1 9.52 -23.69 34.24
CA MET A 1 9.82 -24.44 32.99
C MET A 1 8.61 -24.38 32.04
N LEU A 2 8.14 -23.17 31.73
CA LEU A 2 6.88 -22.91 31.02
C LEU A 2 7.00 -21.63 30.16
N SER A 3 8.16 -21.42 29.53
CA SER A 3 8.50 -20.19 28.78
C SER A 3 8.95 -20.44 27.33
N LEU A 4 8.80 -21.67 26.81
CA LEU A 4 9.28 -22.01 25.46
C LEU A 4 8.15 -22.49 24.51
N PHE A 5 6.93 -22.72 25.01
CA PHE A 5 5.87 -23.32 24.18
C PHE A 5 4.98 -22.32 23.43
N THR A 6 5.00 -21.03 23.80
CA THR A 6 4.17 -20.00 23.13
C THR A 6 4.88 -19.33 21.94
N LEU A 7 6.21 -19.51 21.80
CA LEU A 7 7.02 -18.90 20.73
C LEU A 7 7.07 -19.72 19.43
N GLU A 8 6.66 -21.00 19.44
CA GLU A 8 6.67 -21.83 18.23
C GLU A 8 5.38 -21.75 17.40
N GLN A 9 4.23 -21.43 18.00
CA GLN A 9 2.97 -21.32 17.24
C GLN A 9 2.85 -20.02 16.41
N GLY A 10 3.69 -18.99 16.66
CA GLY A 10 3.73 -17.76 15.87
C GLY A 10 4.58 -17.84 14.58
N ARG A 11 5.55 -18.77 14.50
CA ARG A 11 6.45 -18.85 13.33
C ARG A 11 5.78 -19.46 12.09
N ALA A 12 4.76 -20.28 12.27
CA ALA A 12 4.05 -20.92 11.16
C ALA A 12 3.07 -19.98 10.43
N SER A 13 2.50 -18.99 11.13
CA SER A 13 1.64 -17.95 10.54
C SER A 13 2.45 -16.84 9.85
N GLU A 14 3.64 -16.50 10.37
CA GLU A 14 4.56 -15.54 9.75
C GLU A 14 5.13 -16.04 8.40
N PHE A 15 5.48 -17.33 8.29
CA PHE A 15 5.97 -17.94 7.05
C PHE A 15 4.90 -18.04 5.93
N GLY A 16 3.64 -18.21 6.30
CA GLY A 16 2.52 -18.23 5.35
C GLY A 16 2.19 -16.84 4.79
N PHE A 17 2.27 -15.82 5.64
CA PHE A 17 2.03 -14.42 5.29
C PHE A 17 3.12 -13.85 4.39
N TYR A 18 4.38 -14.17 4.69
CA TYR A 18 5.54 -13.70 3.94
C TYR A 18 5.56 -14.22 2.49
N ASN A 19 5.16 -15.48 2.29
CA ASN A 19 5.00 -16.06 0.96
C ASN A 19 3.88 -15.40 0.13
N PHE A 20 2.88 -14.80 0.78
CA PHE A 20 1.81 -14.06 0.10
C PHE A 20 2.28 -12.68 -0.36
N ALA A 21 2.95 -11.93 0.52
CA ALA A 21 3.52 -10.61 0.19
C ALA A 21 4.63 -10.71 -0.88
N LEU A 22 5.52 -11.71 -0.79
CA LEU A 22 6.55 -11.95 -1.81
C LEU A 22 5.92 -12.34 -3.16
N LYS A 23 4.86 -13.15 -3.18
CA LYS A 23 4.13 -13.48 -4.42
C LYS A 23 3.42 -12.28 -5.04
N ALA A 24 2.85 -11.38 -4.23
CA ALA A 24 2.25 -10.14 -4.72
C ALA A 24 3.31 -9.21 -5.34
N TYR A 25 4.46 -9.08 -4.67
CA TYR A 25 5.61 -8.33 -5.15
C TYR A 25 6.22 -8.94 -6.44
N GLU A 26 6.47 -10.25 -6.46
CA GLU A 26 7.01 -10.96 -7.63
C GLU A 26 6.04 -10.97 -8.83
N ARG A 27 4.72 -11.00 -8.57
CA ARG A 27 3.70 -10.87 -9.62
C ARG A 27 3.80 -9.52 -10.32
N ASN A 28 3.93 -8.43 -9.56
CA ASN A 28 4.14 -7.09 -10.12
C ASN A 28 5.49 -6.96 -10.85
N LYS A 29 6.52 -7.73 -10.45
CA LYS A 29 7.83 -7.76 -11.13
C LYS A 29 7.81 -8.50 -12.47
N ARG A 30 6.97 -9.53 -12.64
CA ARG A 30 6.90 -10.34 -13.89
C ARG A 30 6.09 -9.67 -14.99
N ASP A 31 5.11 -8.84 -14.65
CA ASP A 31 4.24 -8.18 -15.63
C ASP A 31 4.94 -7.00 -16.38
N GLY A 32 6.18 -6.67 -16.01
CA GLY A 32 7.01 -5.63 -16.65
C GLY A 32 7.91 -6.06 -17.80
N GLY A 33 7.80 -7.29 -18.30
CA GLY A 33 8.64 -7.80 -19.41
C GLY A 33 7.93 -8.86 -20.24
N GLY A 34 7.21 -8.42 -21.28
CA GLY A 34 6.57 -9.31 -22.26
C GLY A 34 7.12 -9.08 -23.66
N GLU A 35 8.03 -9.95 -24.08
CA GLU A 35 8.45 -10.10 -25.49
C GLU A 35 7.30 -10.70 -26.33
N MET A 36 7.05 -10.08 -27.48
CA MET A 36 6.13 -10.55 -28.52
C MET A 36 6.70 -11.81 -29.19
N ASN A 37 5.84 -12.80 -29.44
CA ASN A 37 6.04 -13.70 -30.57
C ASN A 37 4.70 -13.95 -31.28
N ASP A 38 4.76 -13.69 -32.58
CA ASP A 38 3.75 -13.80 -33.62
C ASP A 38 3.86 -15.17 -34.31
N SER A 39 2.71 -15.80 -34.57
CA SER A 39 2.55 -16.73 -35.69
C SER A 39 1.06 -16.95 -35.98
N GLY A 40 0.63 -16.61 -37.21
CA GLY A 40 -0.65 -16.96 -37.83
C GLY A 40 -0.89 -18.49 -37.90
N GLU A 41 -2.06 -19.01 -38.31
CA GLU A 41 -2.86 -18.66 -39.49
C GLU A 41 -4.29 -19.24 -39.41
N HIS A 42 -5.08 -18.92 -40.45
CA HIS A 42 -6.54 -19.01 -40.66
C HIS A 42 -7.29 -20.35 -40.50
N GLY A 43 -8.60 -20.21 -40.23
CA GLY A 43 -9.62 -21.21 -40.55
C GLY A 43 -11.07 -20.71 -40.31
N GLU A 44 -11.73 -20.21 -41.36
CA GLU A 44 -13.17 -19.87 -41.37
C GLU A 44 -14.07 -21.10 -41.21
N LYS A 45 -15.21 -20.97 -40.50
CA LYS A 45 -16.48 -21.63 -40.86
C LYS A 45 -17.72 -21.01 -40.18
N LYS A 46 -18.82 -21.03 -40.95
CA LYS A 46 -20.08 -20.28 -40.87
C LYS A 46 -21.03 -20.61 -39.70
N LYS A 47 -21.64 -19.52 -39.20
CA LYS A 47 -22.98 -19.27 -38.62
C LYS A 47 -23.94 -20.45 -38.37
N SER A 48 -24.38 -20.56 -37.12
CA SER A 48 -25.74 -20.98 -36.73
C SER A 48 -26.28 -20.00 -35.68
N ARG A 49 -27.30 -19.21 -36.06
CA ARG A 49 -27.96 -18.23 -35.19
C ARG A 49 -29.03 -18.94 -34.35
N ARG A 50 -28.75 -19.13 -33.07
CA ARG A 50 -29.78 -19.27 -32.02
C ARG A 50 -29.98 -17.89 -31.39
N PRO A 51 -31.21 -17.50 -31.00
CA PRO A 51 -31.44 -16.20 -30.39
C PRO A 51 -30.79 -16.22 -29.01
N SER A 52 -29.60 -15.64 -28.90
CA SER A 52 -29.00 -15.33 -27.62
C SER A 52 -29.91 -14.31 -26.96
N GLN A 53 -30.65 -14.76 -25.95
CA GLN A 53 -31.25 -13.88 -24.97
C GLN A 53 -30.15 -12.93 -24.50
N GLU A 54 -30.20 -11.68 -24.98
CA GLU A 54 -29.49 -10.56 -24.39
C GLU A 54 -30.02 -10.43 -22.96
N ARG A 55 -29.45 -11.24 -22.07
CA ARG A 55 -29.29 -10.83 -20.69
C ARG A 55 -28.27 -9.70 -20.77
N THR A 56 -28.75 -8.49 -21.01
CA THR A 56 -28.15 -7.29 -20.47
C THR A 56 -28.03 -7.53 -18.97
N ALA A 57 -26.97 -8.23 -18.57
CA ALA A 57 -26.49 -8.25 -17.22
C ALA A 57 -26.31 -6.77 -16.91
N GLN A 58 -27.27 -6.23 -16.17
CA GLN A 58 -27.28 -4.86 -15.70
C GLN A 58 -25.91 -4.67 -15.04
N ARG A 59 -24.98 -4.02 -15.75
CA ARG A 59 -23.61 -3.84 -15.32
C ARG A 59 -23.71 -3.12 -13.99
N ASP A 60 -23.36 -3.83 -12.93
CA ASP A 60 -23.37 -3.29 -11.58
C ASP A 60 -22.48 -2.02 -11.58
N PRO A 61 -23.08 -0.83 -11.39
CA PRO A 61 -22.34 0.42 -11.49
C PRO A 61 -21.19 0.49 -10.49
N GLU A 62 -21.36 -0.09 -9.30
CA GLU A 62 -20.33 -0.09 -8.26
C GLU A 62 -19.19 -1.03 -8.62
N ARG A 63 -19.49 -2.21 -9.17
CA ARG A 63 -18.43 -3.10 -9.71
C ARG A 63 -17.63 -2.44 -10.82
N THR A 64 -18.29 -1.71 -11.72
CA THR A 64 -17.61 -1.02 -12.83
C THR A 64 -16.72 0.09 -12.28
N ARG A 65 -17.22 0.88 -11.34
CA ARG A 65 -16.47 1.94 -10.67
C ARG A 65 -15.24 1.39 -9.94
N ALA A 66 -15.40 0.30 -9.18
CA ALA A 66 -14.31 -0.37 -8.49
C ALA A 66 -13.24 -0.92 -9.45
N ALA A 67 -13.67 -1.56 -10.55
CA ALA A 67 -12.74 -2.09 -11.56
C ALA A 67 -11.92 -0.99 -12.24
N ILE A 68 -12.54 0.17 -12.52
CA ILE A 68 -11.82 1.34 -13.06
C ILE A 68 -10.80 1.86 -12.04
N LEU A 69 -11.18 1.98 -10.77
CA LEU A 69 -10.29 2.49 -9.73
C LEU A 69 -9.08 1.56 -9.53
N GLU A 70 -9.30 0.25 -9.48
CA GLU A 70 -8.23 -0.75 -9.35
C GLU A 70 -7.27 -0.73 -10.56
N ALA A 71 -7.83 -0.64 -11.78
CA ALA A 71 -7.03 -0.52 -12.99
C ALA A 71 -6.22 0.78 -13.01
N ALA A 72 -6.82 1.89 -12.58
CA ALA A 72 -6.17 3.19 -12.50
C ALA A 72 -5.04 3.20 -11.47
N THR A 73 -5.25 2.60 -10.28
CA THR A 73 -4.22 2.46 -9.26
C THR A 73 -2.97 1.79 -9.81
N ARG A 74 -3.12 0.67 -10.53
CA ARG A 74 -2.00 -0.03 -11.17
C ARG A 74 -1.31 0.84 -12.23
N GLU A 75 -2.08 1.40 -13.16
CA GLU A 75 -1.53 2.23 -14.24
C GLU A 75 -0.74 3.44 -13.71
N PHE A 76 -1.27 4.13 -12.69
CA PHE A 76 -0.61 5.29 -12.10
C PHE A 76 0.60 4.90 -11.23
N ALA A 77 0.55 3.76 -10.54
CA ALA A 77 1.69 3.28 -9.77
C ALA A 77 2.87 2.87 -10.67
N GLU A 78 2.57 2.29 -11.84
CA GLU A 78 3.58 1.87 -12.82
C GLU A 78 4.15 3.06 -13.61
N ASN A 79 3.30 3.99 -14.06
CA ASN A 79 3.67 5.00 -15.06
C ASN A 79 3.64 6.45 -14.55
N GLY A 80 3.26 6.66 -13.29
CA GLY A 80 3.02 7.98 -12.72
C GLY A 80 1.87 8.73 -13.39
N MET A 81 1.57 9.93 -12.88
CA MET A 81 0.49 10.76 -13.41
C MET A 81 0.74 11.21 -14.86
N GLY A 82 1.99 11.55 -15.20
CA GLY A 82 2.35 11.96 -16.56
C GLY A 82 2.23 10.83 -17.59
N GLY A 83 2.80 9.65 -17.29
CA GLY A 83 2.92 8.54 -18.22
C GLY A 83 1.65 7.69 -18.37
N ALA A 84 0.80 7.60 -17.35
CA ALA A 84 -0.41 6.77 -17.36
C ALA A 84 -1.34 7.05 -18.56
N ARG A 85 -1.87 6.02 -19.19
CA ARG A 85 -2.76 6.15 -20.35
C ARG A 85 -4.20 5.77 -19.99
N VAL A 86 -5.14 6.70 -20.19
CA VAL A 86 -6.57 6.45 -19.94
C VAL A 86 -7.11 5.26 -20.74
N ASP A 87 -6.58 5.06 -21.95
CA ASP A 87 -6.99 3.95 -22.81
C ASP A 87 -6.53 2.60 -22.21
N ALA A 88 -5.32 2.54 -21.64
CA ALA A 88 -4.82 1.36 -20.94
C ALA A 88 -5.62 1.06 -19.65
N ILE A 89 -6.03 2.11 -18.90
CA ILE A 89 -6.92 1.95 -17.75
C ILE A 89 -8.25 1.34 -18.17
N ALA A 90 -8.86 1.85 -19.24
CA ALA A 90 -10.15 1.37 -19.72
C ALA A 90 -10.08 -0.10 -20.17
N GLU A 91 -9.03 -0.45 -20.91
CA GLU A 91 -8.75 -1.83 -21.34
C GLU A 91 -8.59 -2.77 -20.14
N ARG A 92 -7.71 -2.41 -19.19
CA ARG A 92 -7.46 -3.20 -17.98
C ARG A 92 -8.72 -3.36 -17.10
N ALA A 93 -9.58 -2.35 -17.06
CA ALA A 93 -10.85 -2.38 -16.33
C ALA A 93 -11.98 -3.13 -17.07
N GLY A 94 -11.75 -3.59 -18.32
CA GLY A 94 -12.80 -4.23 -19.13
C GLY A 94 -13.95 -3.28 -19.49
N THR A 95 -13.66 -1.98 -19.59
CA THR A 95 -14.64 -0.94 -19.91
C THR A 95 -14.16 -0.08 -21.08
N ASN A 96 -14.87 1.02 -21.37
CA ASN A 96 -14.45 2.00 -22.36
C ASN A 96 -14.16 3.36 -21.72
N LYS A 97 -13.41 4.20 -22.44
CA LYS A 97 -13.02 5.54 -22.00
C LYS A 97 -14.19 6.44 -21.61
N ARG A 98 -15.33 6.31 -22.31
CA ARG A 98 -16.55 7.08 -22.00
C ARG A 98 -17.08 6.74 -20.61
N MET A 99 -17.07 5.46 -20.21
CA MET A 99 -17.48 5.05 -18.87
C MET A 99 -16.52 5.54 -17.79
N LEU A 100 -15.21 5.52 -18.05
CA LEU A 100 -14.22 6.06 -17.12
C LEU A 100 -14.50 7.54 -16.83
N TYR A 101 -14.69 8.35 -17.88
CA TYR A 101 -15.01 9.78 -17.72
C TYR A 101 -16.40 10.00 -17.11
N HIS A 102 -17.36 9.12 -17.36
CA HIS A 102 -18.66 9.17 -16.71
C HIS A 102 -18.55 9.04 -15.18
N TYR A 103 -17.71 8.12 -14.67
CA TYR A 103 -17.57 7.89 -13.23
C TYR A 103 -16.61 8.86 -12.53
N PHE A 104 -15.55 9.28 -13.21
CA PHE A 104 -14.44 9.99 -12.56
C PHE A 104 -14.13 11.35 -13.18
N GLY A 105 -14.88 11.78 -14.19
CA GLY A 105 -14.69 13.07 -14.85
C GLY A 105 -13.51 13.05 -15.80
N ASP A 106 -12.31 13.36 -15.30
CA ASP A 106 -11.09 13.43 -16.09
C ASP A 106 -9.95 12.61 -15.46
N LYS A 107 -8.78 12.61 -16.09
CA LYS A 107 -7.61 11.86 -15.62
C LYS A 107 -7.05 12.40 -14.30
N GLU A 108 -7.05 13.73 -14.10
CA GLU A 108 -6.55 14.34 -12.85
C GLU A 108 -7.46 14.02 -11.67
N GLN A 109 -8.78 14.07 -11.89
CA GLN A 109 -9.77 13.68 -10.89
C GLN A 109 -9.69 12.19 -10.58
N LEU A 110 -9.56 11.32 -11.59
CA LEU A 110 -9.33 9.90 -11.36
C LEU A 110 -8.05 9.64 -10.54
N TYR A 111 -6.95 10.34 -10.84
CA TYR A 111 -5.71 10.25 -10.07
C TYR A 111 -5.89 10.71 -8.62
N LEU A 112 -6.57 11.85 -8.39
CA LEU A 112 -6.90 12.31 -7.04
C LEU A 112 -7.72 11.27 -6.28
N ARG A 113 -8.72 10.64 -6.92
CA ARG A 113 -9.52 9.57 -6.30
C ARG A 113 -8.68 8.34 -5.95
N VAL A 114 -7.73 7.96 -6.80
CA VAL A 114 -6.76 6.87 -6.52
C VAL A 114 -5.91 7.21 -5.30
N LEU A 115 -5.35 8.43 -5.24
CA LEU A 115 -4.57 8.87 -4.08
C LEU A 115 -5.40 8.86 -2.79
N GLU A 116 -6.61 9.41 -2.84
CA GLU A 116 -7.50 9.42 -1.68
C GLU A 116 -7.77 8.01 -1.17
N GLU A 117 -8.07 7.06 -2.06
CA GLU A 117 -8.35 5.68 -1.68
C GLU A 117 -7.13 4.99 -1.09
N ALA A 118 -5.94 5.21 -1.67
CA ALA A 118 -4.70 4.62 -1.17
C ALA A 118 -4.37 5.09 0.26
N TYR A 119 -4.57 6.37 0.55
CA TYR A 119 -4.40 6.92 1.91
C TYR A 119 -5.50 6.49 2.87
N VAL A 120 -6.74 6.38 2.41
CA VAL A 120 -7.84 5.85 3.23
C VAL A 120 -7.54 4.43 3.66
N GLY A 121 -7.05 3.59 2.74
CA GLY A 121 -6.68 2.20 3.02
C GLY A 121 -5.75 2.09 4.22
N ILE A 122 -4.60 2.79 4.20
CA ILE A 122 -3.63 2.71 5.30
C ILE A 122 -4.18 3.28 6.60
N ARG A 123 -4.88 4.44 6.55
CA ARG A 123 -5.39 5.10 7.76
C ARG A 123 -6.51 4.30 8.43
N THR A 124 -7.40 3.70 7.63
CA THR A 124 -8.43 2.81 8.14
C THR A 124 -7.82 1.56 8.77
N ALA A 125 -6.78 1.00 8.15
CA ALA A 125 -6.15 -0.21 8.65
C ALA A 125 -5.28 0.04 9.91
N GLU A 126 -4.58 1.18 10.01
CA GLU A 126 -3.90 1.62 11.24
C GLU A 126 -4.89 1.81 12.39
N ARG A 127 -6.04 2.46 12.13
CA ARG A 127 -7.08 2.67 13.14
C ARG A 127 -7.63 1.35 13.70
N ALA A 128 -7.69 0.31 12.87
CA ALA A 128 -8.15 -1.02 13.28
C ALA A 128 -7.17 -1.75 14.23
N LEU A 129 -5.96 -1.22 14.43
CA LEU A 129 -5.00 -1.78 15.40
C LEU A 129 -5.40 -1.54 16.86
N HIS A 130 -6.22 -0.51 17.10
CA HIS A 130 -6.64 -0.08 18.43
C HIS A 130 -5.46 0.07 19.39
N ILE A 131 -4.44 0.82 18.97
CA ILE A 131 -3.18 0.94 19.72
C ILE A 131 -3.34 1.50 21.14
N GLY A 132 -4.39 2.30 21.38
CA GLY A 132 -4.72 2.84 22.69
C GLY A 132 -5.22 1.80 23.70
N ASP A 133 -5.66 0.63 23.25
CA ASP A 133 -6.14 -0.45 24.12
C ASP A 133 -4.98 -1.35 24.63
N ARG A 134 -3.75 -1.07 24.20
CA ARG A 134 -2.54 -1.85 24.50
C ARG A 134 -1.66 -1.14 25.54
N SER A 135 -0.60 -1.80 26.02
CA SER A 135 0.44 -1.07 26.72
C SER A 135 1.12 -0.07 25.76
N PRO A 136 1.67 1.06 26.26
CA PRO A 136 2.25 2.07 25.38
C PRO A 136 3.36 1.53 24.45
N GLU A 137 4.24 0.69 24.97
CA GLU A 137 5.31 0.06 24.17
C GLU A 137 4.75 -0.89 23.10
N GLU A 138 3.75 -1.71 23.45
CA GLU A 138 3.11 -2.62 22.49
C GLU A 138 2.34 -1.85 21.41
N GLY A 139 1.65 -0.76 21.76
CA GLY A 139 0.92 0.07 20.80
C GLY A 139 1.85 0.69 19.76
N ILE A 140 2.97 1.29 20.18
CA ILE A 140 3.96 1.87 19.27
C ILE A 140 4.68 0.78 18.45
N GLY A 141 5.05 -0.34 19.08
CA GLY A 141 5.67 -1.46 18.40
C GLY A 141 4.78 -2.07 17.32
N GLU A 142 3.49 -2.26 17.61
CA GLU A 142 2.49 -2.79 16.68
C GLU A 142 2.27 -1.83 15.51
N LEU A 143 2.14 -0.52 15.76
CA LEU A 143 2.03 0.47 14.69
C LEU A 143 3.24 0.41 13.74
N ALA A 144 4.45 0.29 14.30
CA ALA A 144 5.67 0.24 13.53
C ALA A 144 5.74 -1.02 12.63
N LEU A 145 5.43 -2.19 13.20
CA LEU A 145 5.33 -3.46 12.45
C LEU A 145 4.25 -3.40 11.38
N PHE A 146 3.06 -2.93 11.75
CA PHE A 146 1.94 -2.83 10.84
C PHE A 146 2.28 -1.94 9.64
N THR A 147 2.83 -0.75 9.89
CA THR A 147 3.16 0.21 8.83
C THR A 147 4.18 -0.38 7.85
N TRP A 148 5.22 -1.03 8.37
CA TRP A 148 6.20 -1.76 7.56
C TRP A 148 5.56 -2.83 6.68
N ARG A 149 4.74 -3.69 7.29
CA ARG A 149 4.06 -4.78 6.59
C ARG A 149 3.06 -4.27 5.57
N TYR A 150 2.36 -3.17 5.86
CA TYR A 150 1.46 -2.52 4.93
C TYR A 150 2.21 -2.04 3.69
N PHE A 151 3.35 -1.38 3.86
CA PHE A 151 4.17 -0.93 2.71
C PHE A 151 4.69 -2.08 1.85
N LEU A 152 5.04 -3.22 2.45
CA LEU A 152 5.41 -4.42 1.68
C LEU A 152 4.26 -5.00 0.86
N GLN A 153 3.04 -4.97 1.39
CA GLN A 153 1.84 -5.49 0.72
C GLN A 153 1.25 -4.52 -0.30
N HIS A 154 1.54 -3.23 -0.16
CA HIS A 154 1.00 -2.14 -0.97
C HIS A 154 2.12 -1.33 -1.65
N PRO A 155 2.98 -1.92 -2.50
CA PRO A 155 4.04 -1.19 -3.18
C PRO A 155 3.49 -0.07 -4.08
N GLU A 156 2.26 -0.18 -4.57
CA GLU A 156 1.56 0.86 -5.33
C GLU A 156 1.42 2.16 -4.53
N PHE A 157 1.21 2.07 -3.21
CA PHE A 157 1.12 3.24 -2.34
C PHE A 157 2.43 4.03 -2.33
N LEU A 158 3.57 3.33 -2.30
CA LEU A 158 4.90 3.96 -2.30
C LEU A 158 5.18 4.67 -3.63
N SER A 159 4.82 4.06 -4.76
CA SER A 159 4.98 4.67 -6.08
C SER A 159 4.10 5.92 -6.26
N LEU A 160 2.84 5.83 -5.82
CA LEU A 160 1.91 6.97 -5.84
C LEU A 160 2.41 8.11 -4.95
N LEU A 161 2.87 7.79 -3.74
CA LEU A 161 3.45 8.76 -2.81
C LEU A 161 4.72 9.41 -3.39
N GLY A 162 5.60 8.62 -4.00
CA GLY A 162 6.81 9.13 -4.67
C GLY A 162 6.46 10.09 -5.80
N THR A 163 5.51 9.73 -6.65
CA THR A 163 5.00 10.59 -7.73
C THR A 163 4.42 11.89 -7.18
N GLU A 164 3.61 11.81 -6.13
CA GLU A 164 3.01 12.99 -5.51
C GLU A 164 4.06 13.93 -4.90
N ASN A 165 5.12 13.38 -4.31
CA ASN A 165 6.25 14.14 -3.78
C ASN A 165 7.05 14.83 -4.89
N LEU A 166 7.31 14.17 -6.02
CA LEU A 166 7.94 14.80 -7.19
C LEU A 166 7.12 16.00 -7.70
N HIS A 167 5.80 15.91 -7.58
CA HIS A 167 4.86 16.99 -7.92
C HIS A 167 4.51 17.93 -6.76
N ARG A 168 5.26 17.87 -5.65
CA ARG A 168 5.13 18.78 -4.49
C ARG A 168 3.72 18.80 -3.86
N ALA A 169 3.08 17.65 -3.81
CA ALA A 169 1.74 17.46 -3.27
C ALA A 169 0.63 18.21 -4.04
N ARG A 170 0.78 18.40 -5.37
CA ARG A 170 -0.17 19.16 -6.20
C ARG A 170 -1.62 18.67 -6.07
N TRP A 171 -1.85 17.36 -6.06
CA TRP A 171 -3.19 16.80 -6.00
C TRP A 171 -3.63 16.57 -4.55
N LEU A 172 -2.72 16.09 -3.70
CA LEU A 172 -3.01 15.82 -2.31
C LEU A 172 -3.43 17.07 -1.54
N ARG A 173 -2.89 18.25 -1.87
CA ARG A 173 -3.32 19.55 -1.30
C ARG A 173 -4.79 19.88 -1.55
N GLN A 174 -5.40 19.31 -2.58
CA GLN A 174 -6.80 19.56 -2.96
C GLN A 174 -7.77 18.71 -2.12
N SER A 175 -7.30 17.62 -1.49
CA SER A 175 -8.16 16.73 -0.72
C SER A 175 -8.40 17.24 0.70
N VAL A 176 -9.66 17.47 1.05
CA VAL A 176 -10.10 17.78 2.42
C VAL A 176 -10.11 16.51 3.28
N ARG A 177 -10.61 15.40 2.71
CA ARG A 177 -10.75 14.09 3.37
C ARG A 177 -9.44 13.58 3.97
N LEU A 178 -8.32 13.80 3.29
CA LEU A 178 -7.02 13.35 3.76
C LEU A 178 -6.49 14.12 4.97
N LYS A 179 -6.88 15.39 5.16
CA LYS A 179 -6.45 16.16 6.34
C LYS A 179 -7.09 15.61 7.61
N GLU A 180 -8.38 15.26 7.54
CA GLU A 180 -9.13 14.68 8.66
C GLU A 180 -8.54 13.34 9.09
N LEU A 181 -8.28 12.44 8.14
CA LEU A 181 -7.72 11.10 8.45
C LEU A 181 -6.36 11.17 9.16
N HIS A 182 -5.46 12.08 8.76
CA HIS A 182 -4.17 12.24 9.44
C HIS A 182 -4.32 12.79 10.87
N SER A 183 -5.29 13.68 11.11
CA SER A 183 -5.51 14.23 12.45
C SER A 183 -5.93 13.16 13.47
N HIS A 184 -6.68 12.14 13.05
CA HIS A 184 -7.10 11.03 13.91
C HIS A 184 -5.94 10.15 14.35
N LEU A 185 -5.07 9.74 13.42
CA LEU A 185 -3.90 8.93 13.75
C LEU A 185 -2.98 9.64 14.76
N ILE A 186 -2.71 10.93 14.53
CA ILE A 186 -1.87 11.71 15.44
C ILE A 186 -2.54 11.85 16.81
N GLY A 187 -3.87 11.98 16.88
CA GLY A 187 -4.63 11.96 18.12
C GLY A 187 -4.42 10.66 18.92
N GLU A 188 -4.62 9.50 18.30
CA GLU A 188 -4.41 8.20 18.95
C GLU A 188 -2.95 8.00 19.40
N LEU A 189 -1.97 8.40 18.59
CA LEU A 189 -0.55 8.37 18.97
C LEU A 189 -0.28 9.27 20.17
N THR A 190 -0.90 10.45 20.21
CA THR A 190 -0.75 11.39 21.33
C THR A 190 -1.22 10.73 22.62
N ASP A 191 -2.39 10.11 22.62
CA ASP A 191 -2.95 9.46 23.80
C ASP A 191 -2.04 8.33 24.32
N VAL A 192 -1.53 7.48 23.41
CA VAL A 192 -0.58 6.39 23.75
C VAL A 192 0.72 6.95 24.34
N LEU A 193 1.29 8.00 23.74
CA LEU A 193 2.53 8.60 24.24
C LEU A 193 2.33 9.27 25.59
N GLU A 194 1.23 10.00 25.80
CA GLU A 194 0.91 10.62 27.09
C GLU A 194 0.69 9.59 28.19
N GLN A 195 0.08 8.45 27.86
CA GLN A 195 -0.02 7.32 28.80
C GLN A 195 1.38 6.78 29.15
N GLY A 196 2.26 6.59 28.16
CA GLY A 196 3.62 6.12 28.38
C GLY A 196 4.51 7.08 29.18
N LYS A 197 4.35 8.40 28.99
CA LYS A 197 5.02 9.43 29.80
C LYS A 197 4.57 9.34 31.27
N LYS A 198 3.26 9.25 31.51
CA LYS A 198 2.70 9.10 32.87
C LYS A 198 3.17 7.82 33.57
N GLN A 199 3.36 6.74 32.82
CA GLN A 199 3.91 5.47 33.32
C GLN A 199 5.43 5.51 33.50
N GLY A 200 6.11 6.55 33.02
CA GLY A 200 7.56 6.70 33.08
C GLY A 200 8.32 5.79 32.11
N VAL A 201 7.65 5.19 31.12
CA VAL A 201 8.29 4.31 30.11
C VAL A 201 8.83 5.10 28.92
N PHE A 202 8.26 6.27 28.63
CA PHE A 202 8.70 7.16 27.56
C PHE A 202 9.26 8.48 28.08
N ILE A 203 10.15 9.09 27.30
CA ILE A 203 10.70 10.43 27.57
C ILE A 203 9.63 11.51 27.40
N GLU A 204 9.74 12.57 28.21
CA GLU A 204 8.81 13.71 28.17
C GLU A 204 8.78 14.42 26.81
N THR A 205 9.91 14.42 26.10
CA THR A 205 10.08 15.04 24.78
C THR A 205 9.58 14.18 23.62
N ALA A 206 8.98 13.02 23.88
CA ALA A 206 8.40 12.17 22.84
C ALA A 206 7.24 12.90 22.16
N ASP A 207 7.39 13.16 20.86
CA ASP A 207 6.43 13.87 20.02
C ASP A 207 5.75 12.90 19.05
N PRO A 208 4.40 12.89 18.95
CA PRO A 208 3.65 11.94 18.13
C PRO A 208 3.97 12.05 16.64
N LEU A 209 4.22 13.27 16.13
CA LEU A 209 4.57 13.47 14.73
C LEU A 209 5.97 12.92 14.45
N HIS A 210 6.95 13.18 15.30
CA HIS A 210 8.30 12.62 15.16
C HIS A 210 8.31 11.09 15.22
N VAL A 211 7.52 10.48 16.11
CA VAL A 211 7.38 9.02 16.17
C VAL A 211 6.81 8.47 14.87
N TYR A 212 5.71 9.05 14.38
CA TYR A 212 5.11 8.61 13.12
C TYR A 212 6.06 8.81 11.93
N LEU A 213 6.72 9.96 11.84
CA LEU A 213 7.70 10.25 10.80
C LEU A 213 8.89 9.29 10.85
N THR A 214 9.33 8.89 12.04
CA THR A 214 10.40 7.88 12.20
C THR A 214 9.96 6.54 11.63
N ILE A 215 8.78 6.04 12.01
CA ILE A 215 8.22 4.78 11.50
C ILE A 215 8.10 4.83 9.96
N ALA A 216 7.43 5.88 9.45
CA ALA A 216 7.19 6.05 8.03
C ALA A 216 8.51 6.17 7.24
N SER A 217 9.50 6.89 7.78
CA SER A 217 10.81 7.06 7.13
C SER A 217 11.58 5.76 7.03
N LEU A 218 11.63 4.97 8.11
CA LEU A 218 12.35 3.70 8.12
C LEU A 218 11.73 2.68 7.14
N GLY A 219 10.41 2.70 6.97
CA GLY A 219 9.73 1.86 5.98
C GLY A 219 9.86 2.39 4.55
N TYR A 220 9.50 3.66 4.34
CA TYR A 220 9.47 4.27 3.01
C TYR A 220 10.87 4.36 2.40
N PHE A 221 11.88 4.84 3.13
CA PHE A 221 13.22 5.03 2.58
C PHE A 221 13.81 3.70 2.09
N TYR A 222 13.68 2.64 2.91
CA TYR A 222 14.18 1.31 2.58
C TYR A 222 13.56 0.77 1.29
N LEU A 223 12.23 0.81 1.17
CA LEU A 223 11.52 0.22 0.03
C LEU A 223 11.55 1.10 -1.23
N SER A 224 11.38 2.42 -1.09
CA SER A 224 11.42 3.33 -2.25
C SER A 224 12.80 3.40 -2.90
N ASN A 225 13.87 3.12 -2.14
CA ASN A 225 15.25 3.12 -2.62
C ASN A 225 15.84 1.71 -2.72
N GLN A 226 15.01 0.66 -2.65
CA GLN A 226 15.47 -0.74 -2.64
C GLN A 226 16.41 -1.05 -3.82
N TYR A 227 16.14 -0.54 -5.02
CA TYR A 227 16.93 -0.83 -6.22
C TYR A 227 18.30 -0.15 -6.17
N THR A 228 18.34 1.13 -5.80
CA THR A 228 19.58 1.91 -5.73
C THR A 228 20.46 1.43 -4.58
N LEU A 229 19.88 1.24 -3.40
CA LEU A 229 20.59 0.73 -2.23
C LEU A 229 21.09 -0.71 -2.47
N SER A 230 20.29 -1.60 -3.08
CA SER A 230 20.74 -2.96 -3.38
C SER A 230 21.93 -2.98 -4.34
N THR A 231 21.90 -2.12 -5.34
CA THR A 231 23.00 -1.96 -6.31
C THR A 231 24.26 -1.39 -5.65
N ILE A 232 24.12 -0.32 -4.87
CA ILE A 232 25.25 0.37 -4.22
C ILE A 232 25.93 -0.51 -3.18
N PHE A 233 25.14 -1.24 -2.38
CA PHE A 233 25.68 -2.06 -1.29
C PHE A 233 25.94 -3.52 -1.69
N GLY A 234 25.63 -3.91 -2.92
CA GLY A 234 25.84 -5.27 -3.44
C GLY A 234 25.07 -6.34 -2.66
N ARG A 235 23.87 -6.02 -2.19
CA ARG A 235 23.00 -6.92 -1.41
C ARG A 235 21.57 -6.80 -1.90
N ASP A 236 20.87 -7.91 -2.07
CA ASP A 236 19.46 -7.86 -2.45
C ASP A 236 18.59 -7.55 -1.22
N LEU A 237 18.18 -6.28 -1.08
CA LEU A 237 17.43 -5.81 0.09
C LEU A 237 15.99 -6.34 0.17
N ILE A 238 15.46 -6.92 -0.92
CA ILE A 238 14.15 -7.58 -0.90
C ILE A 238 14.23 -9.07 -0.60
N GLU A 239 15.43 -9.61 -0.38
CA GLU A 239 15.56 -10.99 0.07
C GLU A 239 14.87 -11.16 1.44
N PRO A 240 14.12 -12.27 1.65
CA PRO A 240 13.36 -12.50 2.89
C PRO A 240 14.16 -12.30 4.19
N THR A 241 15.43 -12.69 4.18
CA THR A 241 16.34 -12.57 5.32
C THR A 241 16.58 -11.10 5.72
N HIS A 242 16.79 -10.21 4.74
CA HIS A 242 17.03 -8.79 4.96
C HIS A 242 15.76 -8.04 5.41
N LEU A 243 14.62 -8.33 4.78
CA LEU A 243 13.34 -7.74 5.15
C LEU A 243 12.90 -8.16 6.56
N ASN A 244 13.11 -9.42 6.95
CA ASN A 244 12.84 -9.89 8.32
C ASN A 244 13.78 -9.26 9.36
N ALA A 245 15.03 -9.02 9.00
CA ALA A 245 15.96 -8.30 9.87
C ALA A 245 15.53 -6.83 10.03
N TRP A 246 15.08 -6.20 8.94
CA TRP A 246 14.63 -4.81 8.94
C TRP A 246 13.32 -4.62 9.73
N GLU A 247 12.38 -5.57 9.64
CA GLU A 247 11.15 -5.56 10.45
C GLU A 247 11.45 -5.44 11.94
N LYS A 248 12.39 -6.25 12.45
CA LYS A 248 12.85 -6.19 13.85
C LYS A 248 13.57 -4.87 14.16
N HIS A 249 14.36 -4.39 13.21
CA HIS A 249 15.11 -3.15 13.34
C HIS A 249 14.20 -1.93 13.48
N ILE A 250 13.12 -1.85 12.68
CA ILE A 250 12.13 -0.76 12.75
C ILE A 250 11.56 -0.65 14.16
N VAL A 251 11.05 -1.75 14.73
CA VAL A 251 10.49 -1.75 16.08
C VAL A 251 11.53 -1.32 17.12
N HIS A 252 12.73 -1.90 17.01
CA HIS A 252 13.81 -1.58 17.93
C HIS A 252 14.16 -0.10 17.92
N VAL A 253 14.44 0.48 16.74
CA VAL A 253 14.81 1.89 16.61
C VAL A 253 13.68 2.82 17.05
N THR A 254 12.44 2.55 16.65
CA THR A 254 11.29 3.36 17.05
C THR A 254 11.14 3.39 18.57
N LEU A 255 11.10 2.24 19.23
CA LEU A 255 10.94 2.19 20.69
C LEU A 255 12.16 2.78 21.42
N THR A 256 13.38 2.44 21.02
CA THR A 256 14.59 2.97 21.64
C THR A 256 14.68 4.49 21.52
N SER A 257 14.16 5.09 20.45
CA SER A 257 14.19 6.55 20.26
C SER A 257 13.33 7.34 21.24
N ILE A 258 12.36 6.69 21.90
CA ILE A 258 11.40 7.33 22.82
C ILE A 258 11.43 6.76 24.24
N LYS A 259 12.19 5.68 24.48
CA LYS A 259 12.31 5.06 25.81
C LYS A 259 13.08 5.94 26.78
N ARG A 260 12.67 5.90 28.04
CA ARG A 260 13.33 6.58 29.16
C ARG A 260 14.64 5.92 29.58
#